data_AF-A0A9D7R6X4-F1
#
_entry.id   AF-A0A9D7R6X4-F1
#
_cell.length_a   1.000
_cell.length_b   1.000
_cell.length_c   1.000
_cell.angle_alpha   90.00
_cell.angle_beta   90.00
_cell.angle_gamma   90.00
#
_symmetry.space_group_name_H-M   'P 1'
#
loop_
_entity.id
_entity.type
_entity.pdbx_description
1 polymer ?
#
loop_
_entity_poly.entity_id
_entity_poly.type
_entity_poly.pdbx_seq_one_letter_code
_entity_poly.pdbx_strand_id
1 'polypeptide(L)' 'MSPNVLLDISAQAELKQRAMQCFASQLKVQAYDAHIAALNRFRTYTLAASVHMAEAYCVLDGKRSQTGDIADAARADC' A
#
# COMPACT_ATOMS: atom_id res chain seq x y z
N MET A 1 11.79 3.35 -3.36
CA MET A 1 11.30 4.71 -3.01
C MET A 1 10.55 4.65 -1.68
N SER A 2 10.92 5.42 -0.65
CA SER A 2 10.23 5.36 0.65
C SER A 2 8.91 6.14 0.61
N PRO A 3 7.79 5.57 1.09
CA PRO A 3 6.55 6.31 1.22
C PRO A 3 6.69 7.47 2.20
N ASN A 4 6.01 8.58 1.92
CA ASN A 4 6.01 9.79 2.74
C ASN A 4 4.63 10.11 3.34
N VAL A 5 3.59 9.36 2.98
CA VAL A 5 2.24 9.52 3.50
C VAL A 5 1.67 8.16 3.90
N LEU A 6 1.14 8.08 5.12
CA LEU A 6 0.37 6.93 5.60
C LEU A 6 -1.09 7.35 5.71
N LEU A 7 -1.95 6.74 4.89
CA LEU A 7 -3.38 6.97 4.86
C LEU A 7 -4.08 5.96 5.76
N ASP A 8 -4.87 6.45 6.71
CA ASP A 8 -5.76 5.61 7.52
C ASP A 8 -6.88 5.03 6.65
N ILE A 9 -6.91 3.70 6.54
CA ILE A 9 -7.95 2.94 5.83
C ILE A 9 -8.72 2.01 6.77
N SER A 10 -8.66 2.28 8.07
CA SER A 10 -9.31 1.49 9.13
C SER A 10 -10.80 1.25 8.84
N ALA A 11 -11.51 2.29 8.40
CA ALA A 11 -12.93 2.18 8.07
C ALA A 11 -13.22 1.39 6.77
N GLN A 12 -12.23 1.22 5.90
CA GLN A 12 -12.36 0.58 4.59
C GLN A 12 -11.69 -0.80 4.54
N ALA A 13 -11.11 -1.27 5.64
CA ALA A 13 -10.34 -2.51 5.71
C ALA A 13 -11.13 -3.72 5.17
N GLU A 14 -12.37 -3.90 5.60
CA GLU A 14 -13.23 -5.00 5.15
C GLU A 14 -13.64 -4.87 3.69
N LEU A 15 -13.93 -3.64 3.23
CA LEU A 15 -14.26 -3.39 1.82
C LEU A 15 -13.08 -3.74 0.92
N LYS A 16 -11.87 -3.32 1.31
CA LYS A 16 -10.64 -3.66 0.62
C LYS A 16 -10.41 -5.17 0.57
N GLN A 17 -10.59 -5.87 1.70
CA GLN A 17 -10.39 -7.32 1.75
C GLN A 17 -11.34 -8.05 0.79
N ARG A 18 -12.63 -7.66 0.76
CA ARG A 18 -13.59 -8.23 -0.20
C ARG A 18 -13.21 -7.93 -1.65
N ALA A 19 -12.74 -6.72 -1.95
CA ALA A 19 -12.27 -6.36 -3.27
C ALA A 19 -11.07 -7.23 -3.72
N MET A 20 -10.15 -7.53 -2.80
CA MET A 20 -9.01 -8.42 -3.08
C MET A 20 -9.45 -9.87 -3.34
N GLN A 21 -10.44 -10.37 -2.60
CA GLN A 21 -10.98 -11.73 -2.74
C GLN A 21 -11.62 -12.00 -4.11
N CYS A 22 -12.03 -10.97 -4.86
CA CYS A 22 -12.53 -11.11 -6.22
C CYS A 22 -11.49 -11.67 -7.20
N PHE A 23 -10.19 -11.58 -6.88
CA PHE A 23 -9.08 -12.01 -7.74
C PHE A 23 -8.62 -13.45 -7.43
N ALA A 24 -9.57 -14.39 -7.48
CA ALA A 24 -9.35 -15.76 -7.00
C ALA A 24 -8.25 -16.54 -7.76
N SER A 25 -8.05 -16.30 -9.06
CA SER A 25 -6.98 -16.99 -9.81
C SER A 25 -5.59 -16.53 -9.38
N GLN A 26 -5.44 -15.24 -9.06
CA GLN A 26 -4.19 -14.69 -8.52
C GLN A 26 -3.95 -15.19 -7.09
N LEU A 27 -4.99 -15.24 -6.25
CA LEU A 27 -4.88 -15.70 -4.87
C LEU A 27 -4.51 -17.19 -4.74
N LYS A 28 -4.80 -18.00 -5.75
CA LYS A 28 -4.34 -19.41 -5.82
C LYS A 28 -2.83 -19.54 -5.98
N VAL A 29 -2.17 -18.56 -6.60
CA VAL A 29 -0.72 -18.54 -6.78
C VAL A 29 -0.04 -18.09 -5.50
N GLN A 30 -0.61 -17.09 -4.84
CA GLN A 30 -0.05 -16.53 -3.61
C GLN A 30 -1.17 -15.89 -2.78
N ALA A 31 -1.11 -16.04 -1.45
CA ALA A 31 -2.00 -15.40 -0.49
C ALA A 31 -1.73 -13.88 -0.38
N TYR A 32 -1.83 -13.17 -1.50
CA TYR A 32 -1.46 -11.78 -1.64
C TYR A 32 -2.34 -10.84 -0.80
N ASP A 33 -3.61 -11.22 -0.62
CA ASP A 33 -4.53 -10.57 0.30
C ASP A 33 -4.00 -10.56 1.74
N ALA A 34 -3.55 -11.69 2.25
CA ALA A 34 -2.95 -11.79 3.58
C ALA A 34 -1.67 -10.96 3.70
N HIS A 35 -0.82 -10.95 2.66
CA HIS A 35 0.41 -10.16 2.66
C HIS A 35 0.12 -8.65 2.72
N ILE A 36 -0.83 -8.17 1.91
CA ILE A 36 -1.22 -6.77 1.92
C ILE A 36 -1.90 -6.39 3.23
N ALA A 37 -2.73 -7.27 3.81
CA ALA A 37 -3.33 -7.03 5.11
C ALA A 37 -2.27 -6.87 6.21
N ALA A 38 -1.29 -7.78 6.27
CA ALA A 38 -0.18 -7.73 7.21
C ALA A 38 0.66 -6.44 7.03
N LEU A 39 0.97 -6.06 5.79
CA LEU A 39 1.73 -4.86 5.50
C LEU A 39 0.99 -3.58 5.92
N ASN A 40 -0.32 -3.51 5.68
CA ASN A 40 -1.12 -2.35 6.09
C ASN A 40 -1.23 -2.24 7.61
N ARG A 41 -1.26 -3.37 8.32
CA ARG A 41 -1.22 -3.39 9.79
C ARG A 41 0.15 -3.01 10.33
N PHE A 42 1.23 -3.49 9.73
CA PHE A 42 2.59 -3.12 10.13
C PHE A 42 2.83 -1.62 10.05
N ARG A 43 2.28 -0.96 9.02
CA ARG A 43 2.37 0.50 8.83
C ARG A 43 1.73 1.32 9.94
N THR A 44 0.88 0.75 10.79
CA THR A 44 0.23 1.51 11.86
C THR A 44 1.09 1.67 13.11
N TYR A 45 2.26 1.03 13.18
CA TYR A 45 3.10 1.02 14.38
C TYR A 45 3.60 2.42 14.79
N THR A 46 3.61 3.37 13.87
CA THR A 46 3.99 4.77 14.11
C THR A 46 2.79 5.73 14.16
N LEU A 47 1.56 5.20 14.15
CA LEU A 47 0.31 5.98 14.12
C LEU A 47 -0.43 5.89 15.45
N ALA A 48 -1.51 6.67 15.59
CA ALA A 48 -2.40 6.59 16.74
C ALA A 48 -3.02 5.19 16.87
N ALA A 49 -3.25 4.73 18.10
CA ALA A 49 -3.81 3.40 18.38
C ALA A 49 -5.20 3.16 17.78
N SER A 50 -5.95 4.21 17.44
CA SER A 50 -7.22 4.12 16.72
C SER A 50 -7.07 3.65 15.26
N VAL A 51 -5.87 3.80 14.69
CA VAL A 51 -5.55 3.41 13.31
C VAL A 51 -5.05 1.97 13.31
N HIS A 52 -5.83 1.06 12.73
CA HIS A 52 -5.48 -0.37 12.70
C HIS A 52 -5.12 -0.89 11.31
N MET A 53 -5.39 -0.09 10.26
CA MET A 53 -4.93 -0.35 8.90
C MET A 53 -4.48 0.94 8.22
N ALA A 54 -3.29 0.94 7.63
CA ALA A 54 -2.78 2.09 6.87
C ALA A 54 -2.16 1.70 5.53
N GLU A 55 -2.47 2.47 4.49
CA GLU A 55 -1.80 2.38 3.19
C GLU A 55 -0.71 3.43 3.06
N ALA A 56 0.34 3.10 2.33
CA ALA A 56 1.46 3.99 2.14
C ALA A 56 1.48 4.55 0.71
N TYR A 57 1.57 5.87 0.61
CA TYR A 57 1.62 6.61 -0.64
C TYR A 57 2.90 7.44 -0.73
N CYS A 58 3.28 7.76 -1.96
CA CYS A 58 4.31 8.76 -2.25
C CYS A 58 3.66 9.97 -2.90
N VAL A 59 3.69 11.12 -2.25
CA VAL A 59 3.30 12.39 -2.85
C VAL A 59 4.45 12.88 -3.74
N LEU A 60 4.15 13.03 -5.02
CA LEU A 60 5.05 13.69 -5.97
C LEU A 60 4.74 15.20 -5.92
N ASP A 61 5.71 16.00 -5.50
CA ASP A 61 5.62 17.46 -5.65
C ASP A 61 5.76 17.80 -7.15
N GLY A 62 5.10 18.86 -7.61
CA GLY A 62 5.10 19.27 -9.03
C GLY A 62 6.49 19.59 -9.59
N LYS A 63 7.48 19.85 -8.72
CA LYS A 63 8.90 19.96 -9.10
C LYS A 63 9.57 18.63 -9.46
N ARG A 64 8.96 17.49 -9.07
CA ARG A 64 9.44 16.11 -9.32
C ARG A 64 8.62 15.41 -10.42
N SER A 65 7.75 16.13 -11.11
CA SER A 65 6.96 15.63 -12.25
C SER A 65 7.74 15.64 -13.58
N GLN A 66 9.06 15.47 -13.56
CA GLN A 66 9.78 15.22 -14.81
C GLN A 66 9.60 13.75 -15.16
N THR A 67 9.04 13.50 -16.35
CA THR A 67 8.65 12.21 -16.94
C THR A 67 9.69 11.07 -16.80
N GLY A 68 10.94 11.34 -16.43
CA GLY A 68 11.98 10.34 -16.16
C GLY A 68 11.92 9.67 -14.79
N ASP A 69 11.41 10.33 -13.74
CA ASP A 69 11.56 9.84 -12.35
C ASP A 69 10.62 8.66 -12.02
N ILE A 70 9.52 8.50 -12.75
CA ILE A 70 8.57 7.38 -12.54
C ILE A 70 9.14 6.03 -13.00
N ALA A 71 10.11 6.04 -13.93
CA ALA A 71 10.70 4.83 -14.50
C ALA A 71 11.85 4.27 -13.66
N ASP A 72 12.56 5.13 -12.91
CA ASP A 72 13.66 4.75 -12.03
C ASP A 72 13.16 4.24 -10.66
N ALA A 73 12.03 4.75 -10.17
CA ALA A 73 11.40 4.25 -8.94
C ALA A 73 10.92 2.78 -9.04
N ALA A 74 10.65 2.29 -10.25
CA ALA A 74 10.24 0.90 -10.52
C ALA A 74 11.42 -0.05 -10.80
N ARG A 75 12.66 0.46 -10.92
CA ARG A 75 13.85 -0.32 -11.30
C ARG A 75 14.91 -0.47 -10.20
N ALA A 76 14.75 0.20 -9.06
CA ALA A 76 15.75 0.22 -7.98
C ALA A 76 15.56 -0.85 -6.89
N ASP A 77 14.59 -1.76 -7.03
CA ASP A 77 14.41 -2.91 -6.13
C ASP A 77 14.83 -4.21 -6.87
N CYS A 78 16.15 -4.41 -6.97
CA CYS A 78 16.81 -5.70 -7.23
C CYS A 78 18.02 -5.79 -6.29
#